data_AF-A0AAJ1AJ65-F1
#
_entry.id   AF-A0AAJ1AJ65-F1
#
_cell.length_a   1.000
_cell.length_b   1.000
_cell.length_c   1.000
_cell.angle_alpha   90.00
_cell.angle_beta   90.00
_cell.angle_gamma   90.00
#
_symmetry.space_group_name_H-M   'P 1'
#
loop_
_entity.id
_entity.type
_entity.pdbx_description
1 polymer ?
#
loop_
_entity_poly.entity_id
_entity_poly.type
_entity_poly.pdbx_seq_one_letter_code
_entity_poly.pdbx_strand_id
1 'polypeptide(L)'
;MSLLGEEVVEEWLNRNGYFTIRGIKVGVDEIDILAIRPLPDGKHECRHIEVQVSINPISYITKVPAAIRKQTGIGPHNAKKRDLAQLAQGVHEWVEAKFNAPRKAELRNSLCPDFWTRELVVGTVKHEQELDVLREAGITIHRLRDILSEMVERRTVVKAAAGADLFDLMLLRK
;
A
#
# COMPACT_ATOMS: atom_id res chain seq x y z
N MET A 1 -13.34 3.30 3.27
CA MET A 1 -12.78 2.06 3.86
C MET A 1 -11.25 2.08 3.93
N SER A 2 -10.54 2.94 3.18
CA SER A 2 -9.07 3.00 3.27
C SER A 2 -8.59 3.37 4.67
N LEU A 3 -9.19 4.40 5.31
CA LEU A 3 -8.80 4.86 6.66
C LEU A 3 -8.74 3.76 7.72
N LEU A 4 -9.73 2.86 7.78
CA LEU A 4 -9.73 1.73 8.71
C LEU A 4 -8.69 0.66 8.32
N GLY A 5 -8.50 0.45 7.02
CA GLY A 5 -7.45 -0.45 6.52
C GLY A 5 -6.05 0.07 6.86
N GLU A 6 -5.82 1.37 6.72
CA GLU A 6 -4.55 2.00 7.06
C GLU A 6 -4.26 1.91 8.56
N GLU A 7 -5.27 2.09 9.41
CA GLU A 7 -5.11 1.96 10.87
C GLU A 7 -4.77 0.52 11.29
N VAL A 8 -5.38 -0.49 10.65
CA VAL A 8 -5.02 -1.90 10.87
C VAL A 8 -3.58 -2.19 10.40
N VAL A 9 -3.17 -1.63 9.26
CA VAL A 9 -1.81 -1.81 8.73
C VAL A 9 -0.78 -1.08 9.61
N GLU A 10 -1.10 0.11 10.11
CA GLU A 10 -0.31 0.84 11.08
C GLU A 10 -0.13 0.03 12.37
N GLU A 11 -1.20 -0.57 12.89
CA GLU A 11 -1.11 -1.45 14.06
C GLU A 11 -0.22 -2.67 13.79
N TRP A 12 -0.34 -3.32 12.62
CA TRP A 12 0.54 -4.42 12.23
C TRP A 12 2.02 -4.01 12.19
N LEU A 13 2.32 -2.84 11.63
CA LEU A 13 3.67 -2.30 11.55
C LEU A 13 4.23 -1.98 12.94
N ASN A 14 3.45 -1.28 13.76
CA ASN A 14 3.83 -0.96 15.13
C ASN A 14 4.08 -2.22 15.97
N ARG A 15 3.24 -3.25 15.81
CA ARG A 15 3.44 -4.56 16.44
C ARG A 15 4.74 -5.25 16.03
N ASN A 16 5.24 -4.95 14.83
CA ASN A 16 6.52 -5.46 14.31
C ASN A 16 7.71 -4.52 14.58
N GLY A 17 7.54 -3.51 15.43
CA GLY A 17 8.61 -2.64 15.91
C GLY A 17 8.96 -1.48 14.97
N TYR A 18 8.10 -1.16 14.00
CA TYR A 18 8.25 0.04 13.20
C TYR A 18 7.64 1.25 13.92
N PHE A 19 8.22 2.42 13.66
CA PHE A 19 7.60 3.71 13.93
C PHE A 19 6.93 4.20 12.65
N THR A 20 5.68 4.63 12.75
CA THR A 20 4.86 4.99 11.59
C THR A 20 4.50 6.48 11.56
N ILE A 21 4.30 6.99 10.35
CA ILE A 21 3.51 8.20 10.09
C ILE A 21 2.46 7.82 9.06
N ARG A 22 1.18 8.12 9.35
CA ARG A 22 0.04 7.81 8.51
C ARG A 22 -0.63 9.07 7.94
N GLY A 23 -1.17 8.98 6.72
CA GLY A 23 -1.97 10.04 6.09
C GLY A 23 -1.15 11.29 5.73
N ILE A 24 0.06 11.10 5.21
CA ILE A 24 1.04 12.17 5.01
C ILE A 24 0.68 12.96 3.75
N LYS A 25 0.32 14.23 3.92
CA LYS A 25 0.01 15.13 2.81
C LYS A 25 1.28 15.66 2.15
N VAL A 26 1.39 15.51 0.83
CA VAL A 26 2.49 15.99 -0.01
C VAL A 26 1.91 16.86 -1.13
N GLY A 27 1.63 18.13 -0.82
CA GLY A 27 0.90 19.01 -1.73
C GLY A 27 -0.55 18.56 -1.89
N VAL A 28 -0.94 18.17 -3.11
CA VAL A 28 -2.27 17.60 -3.40
C VAL A 28 -2.30 16.07 -3.31
N ASP A 29 -1.14 15.44 -3.17
CA ASP A 29 -1.00 14.00 -3.06
C ASP A 29 -0.90 13.57 -1.59
N GLU A 30 -1.01 12.27 -1.39
CA GLU A 30 -0.90 11.62 -0.09
C GLU A 30 0.01 10.39 -0.20
N ILE A 31 0.73 10.12 0.89
CA ILE A 31 1.35 8.83 1.19
C ILE A 31 0.56 8.23 2.34
N ASP A 32 0.07 7.00 2.16
CA ASP A 32 -0.79 6.38 3.16
C ASP A 32 0.00 6.09 4.44
N ILE A 33 1.12 5.35 4.37
CA ILE A 33 1.97 5.06 5.53
C ILE A 33 3.46 5.07 5.15
N LEU A 34 4.28 5.75 5.97
CA LEU A 34 5.72 5.53 6.02
C LEU A 34 6.06 4.84 7.34
N ALA A 35 6.92 3.82 7.28
CA ALA A 35 7.33 3.05 8.45
C ALA A 35 8.85 2.89 8.49
N ILE A 36 9.45 3.12 9.65
CA ILE A 36 10.90 3.04 9.86
C ILE A 36 11.18 2.17 11.08
N ARG A 37 12.15 1.25 10.96
CA ARG A 37 12.63 0.44 12.07
C ARG A 37 14.17 0.44 12.10
N PRO A 38 14.81 0.74 13.25
CA PRO A 38 16.26 0.67 13.35
C PRO A 38 16.74 -0.79 13.27
N LEU A 39 17.87 -1.01 12.63
CA LEU A 39 18.56 -2.29 12.52
C LEU A 39 19.81 -2.31 13.41
N PRO A 40 20.31 -3.49 13.83
CA PRO A 40 21.49 -3.59 14.69
C PRO A 40 22.79 -3.02 14.09
N ASP A 41 22.87 -2.91 12.76
CA ASP A 41 24.03 -2.36 12.04
C ASP A 41 24.02 -0.83 11.94
N GLY A 42 23.06 -0.16 12.60
CA GLY A 42 22.89 1.28 12.58
C GLY A 42 22.16 1.82 11.35
N LYS A 43 21.71 0.96 10.44
CA LYS A 43 20.82 1.33 9.33
C LYS A 43 19.36 1.28 9.75
N HIS A 44 18.51 1.72 8.85
CA HIS A 44 17.06 1.60 9.00
C HIS A 44 16.47 0.73 7.91
N GLU A 45 15.46 -0.02 8.30
CA GLU A 45 14.51 -0.59 7.36
C GLU A 45 13.38 0.41 7.16
N CYS A 46 13.22 0.90 5.93
CA CYS A 46 12.26 1.93 5.58
C CYS A 46 11.25 1.40 4.57
N ARG A 47 9.96 1.61 4.84
CA ARG A 47 8.86 1.07 4.05
C ARG A 47 7.90 2.18 3.67
N HIS A 48 7.63 2.35 2.38
CA HIS A 48 6.54 3.18 1.87
C HIS A 48 5.40 2.25 1.48
N ILE A 49 4.31 2.33 2.22
CA ILE A 49 3.12 1.49 2.03
C ILE A 49 1.96 2.33 1.51
N GLU A 50 1.32 1.84 0.46
CA GLU A 50 0.00 2.27 0.01
C GLU A 50 -1.03 1.20 0.41
N VAL A 51 -2.25 1.59 0.77
CA VAL A 51 -3.28 0.70 1.31
C VAL A 51 -4.55 0.80 0.46
N GLN A 52 -4.85 -0.27 -0.29
CA GLN A 52 -6.02 -0.38 -1.15
C GLN A 52 -6.93 -1.53 -0.71
N VAL A 53 -7.82 -1.22 0.24
CA VAL A 53 -8.75 -2.20 0.79
C VAL A 53 -10.16 -1.97 0.26
N SER A 54 -10.65 -2.95 -0.51
CA SER A 54 -12.04 -3.03 -0.95
C SER A 54 -12.62 -4.40 -0.61
N ILE A 55 -13.85 -4.41 -0.09
CA ILE A 55 -14.61 -5.64 0.16
C ILE A 55 -15.21 -6.14 -1.17
N ASN A 56 -15.70 -5.20 -2.00
CA ASN A 56 -16.37 -5.48 -3.27
C ASN A 56 -15.71 -4.69 -4.40
N PRO A 57 -14.51 -5.08 -4.87
CA PRO A 57 -13.80 -4.37 -5.92
C PRO A 57 -14.55 -4.46 -7.27
N ILE A 58 -14.79 -3.30 -7.90
CA ILE A 58 -15.51 -3.19 -9.18
C ILE A 58 -14.61 -2.92 -10.39
N SER A 59 -13.33 -2.61 -10.17
CA SER A 59 -12.36 -2.29 -11.22
C SER A 59 -10.94 -2.67 -10.80
N TYR A 60 -9.98 -2.40 -11.68
CA TYR A 60 -8.54 -2.52 -11.45
C TYR A 60 -8.05 -1.55 -10.37
N ILE A 61 -6.91 -1.87 -9.74
CA ILE A 61 -6.21 -0.99 -8.80
C ILE A 61 -5.69 0.23 -9.56
N THR A 62 -5.09 0.00 -10.72
CA THR A 62 -4.50 1.04 -11.56
C THR A 62 -5.54 1.67 -12.50
N LYS A 63 -5.33 2.94 -12.84
CA LYS A 63 -6.17 3.63 -13.81
C LYS A 63 -5.87 3.11 -15.21
N VAL A 64 -6.85 3.18 -16.11
CA VAL A 64 -6.62 3.01 -17.55
C VAL A 64 -5.51 3.98 -17.98
N PRO A 65 -4.48 3.58 -18.74
CA PRO A 65 -3.39 4.45 -19.18
C PRO A 65 -3.82 5.79 -19.79
N ALA A 66 -3.10 6.86 -19.48
CA ALA A 66 -3.47 8.22 -19.91
C ALA A 66 -3.58 8.38 -21.42
N ALA A 67 -2.66 7.76 -22.17
CA ALA A 67 -2.68 7.79 -23.63
C ALA A 67 -3.97 7.17 -24.20
N ILE A 68 -4.40 6.05 -23.64
CA ILE A 68 -5.62 5.34 -24.07
C ILE A 68 -6.86 6.16 -23.72
N ARG A 69 -6.91 6.76 -22.52
CA ARG A 69 -8.01 7.66 -22.13
C ARG A 69 -8.14 8.82 -23.11
N LYS A 70 -7.01 9.43 -23.50
CA LYS A 70 -6.99 10.55 -24.45
C LYS A 70 -7.45 10.15 -25.86
N GLN A 71 -7.08 8.95 -26.32
CA GLN A 71 -7.45 8.46 -27.65
C GLN A 71 -8.91 7.98 -27.74
N THR A 72 -9.44 7.38 -26.68
CA THR A 72 -10.73 6.66 -26.73
C THR A 72 -11.85 7.34 -25.94
N GLY A 73 -11.53 8.32 -25.10
CA GLY A 73 -12.49 8.99 -24.21
C GLY A 73 -12.96 8.16 -23.01
N ILE A 74 -12.41 6.95 -22.80
CA ILE A 74 -12.82 6.12 -21.67
C ILE A 74 -12.34 6.68 -20.33
N GLY A 75 -13.18 6.56 -19.30
CA GLY A 75 -12.86 7.01 -17.95
C GLY A 75 -11.73 6.21 -17.29
N PRO A 76 -11.04 6.78 -16.27
CA PRO A 76 -9.86 6.18 -15.65
C PRO A 76 -10.13 4.87 -14.90
N HIS A 77 -11.34 4.66 -14.37
CA HIS A 77 -11.71 3.45 -13.60
C HIS A 77 -12.53 2.47 -14.43
N ASN A 78 -12.42 2.52 -15.75
CA ASN A 78 -13.11 1.58 -16.62
C ASN A 78 -12.65 0.13 -16.32
N ALA A 79 -13.64 -0.76 -16.17
CA ALA A 79 -13.45 -2.16 -15.79
C ALA A 79 -13.36 -3.13 -16.98
N LYS A 80 -13.40 -2.63 -18.23
CA LYS A 80 -13.18 -3.48 -19.42
C LYS A 80 -11.85 -4.21 -19.29
N LYS A 81 -11.82 -5.46 -19.78
CA LYS A 81 -10.61 -6.29 -19.76
C LYS A 81 -9.48 -5.55 -20.47
N ARG A 82 -8.33 -5.49 -19.79
CA ARG A 82 -7.10 -4.88 -20.32
C ARG A 82 -6.15 -5.98 -20.76
N ASP A 83 -5.44 -5.75 -21.86
CA ASP A 83 -4.32 -6.61 -22.24
C ASP A 83 -3.09 -6.34 -21.36
N LEU A 84 -2.04 -7.16 -21.51
CA LEU A 84 -0.82 -7.05 -20.70
C LEU A 84 -0.08 -5.73 -20.92
N ALA A 85 -0.04 -5.20 -22.14
CA ALA A 85 0.64 -3.94 -22.44
C ALA A 85 -0.09 -2.77 -21.78
N GLN A 86 -1.42 -2.76 -21.83
CA GLN A 86 -2.25 -1.79 -21.14
C GLN A 86 -2.10 -1.85 -19.62
N LEU A 87 -2.01 -3.06 -19.05
CA LEU A 87 -1.77 -3.25 -17.62
C LEU A 87 -0.38 -2.79 -17.20
N ALA A 88 0.66 -3.18 -17.92
CA ALA A 88 2.03 -2.76 -17.66
C ALA A 88 2.16 -1.22 -17.68
N GLN A 89 1.56 -0.56 -18.67
CA GLN A 89 1.57 0.89 -18.74
C GLN A 89 0.79 1.54 -17.58
N GLY A 90 -0.37 0.97 -17.22
CA GLY A 90 -1.18 1.47 -16.10
C GLY A 90 -0.46 1.33 -14.75
N VAL A 91 0.23 0.21 -14.55
CA VAL A 91 1.10 -0.03 -13.39
C VAL A 91 2.26 0.94 -13.37
N HIS A 92 2.94 1.15 -14.49
CA HIS A 92 4.04 2.12 -14.57
C HIS A 92 3.57 3.54 -14.17
N GLU A 93 2.49 4.03 -14.77
CA GLU A 93 1.90 5.34 -14.41
C GLU A 93 1.52 5.41 -12.92
N TRP A 94 1.00 4.32 -12.37
CA TRP A 94 0.62 4.24 -10.96
C TRP A 94 1.83 4.25 -10.03
N VAL A 95 2.90 3.52 -10.33
CA VAL A 95 4.14 3.49 -9.55
C VAL A 95 4.80 4.88 -9.55
N GLU A 96 4.84 5.54 -10.71
CA GLU A 96 5.36 6.91 -10.81
C GLU A 96 4.60 7.88 -9.90
N ALA A 97 3.26 7.85 -9.95
CA ALA A 97 2.43 8.72 -9.14
C ALA A 97 2.48 8.40 -7.64
N LYS A 98 2.51 7.11 -7.27
CA LYS A 98 2.43 6.70 -5.87
C LYS A 98 3.77 6.73 -5.15
N PHE A 99 4.87 6.38 -5.82
CA PHE A 99 6.17 6.22 -5.18
C PHE A 99 7.24 7.17 -5.70
N ASN A 100 7.36 7.36 -7.02
CA ASN A 100 8.53 8.02 -7.61
C ASN A 100 8.38 9.54 -7.81
N ALA A 101 7.19 10.11 -7.54
CA ALA A 101 6.99 11.55 -7.59
C ALA A 101 8.09 12.30 -6.79
N PRO A 102 8.78 13.31 -7.38
CA PRO A 102 9.97 13.92 -6.79
C PRO A 102 9.78 14.39 -5.34
N ARG A 103 8.64 15.05 -5.05
CA ARG A 103 8.31 15.54 -3.70
C ARG A 103 8.17 14.41 -2.66
N LYS A 104 7.68 13.23 -3.08
CA LYS A 104 7.60 12.07 -2.19
C LYS A 104 8.99 11.49 -1.90
N ALA A 105 9.85 11.45 -2.92
CA ALA A 105 11.24 11.04 -2.74
C ALA A 105 12.02 12.01 -1.84
N GLU A 106 11.88 13.31 -2.06
CA GLU A 106 12.48 14.36 -1.21
C GLU A 106 12.05 14.23 0.25
N LEU A 107 10.74 14.08 0.49
CA LEU A 107 10.21 13.88 1.84
C LEU A 107 10.78 12.62 2.49
N ARG A 108 10.73 11.47 1.81
CA ARG A 108 11.29 10.22 2.33
C ARG A 108 12.77 10.36 2.69
N ASN A 109 13.57 10.94 1.80
CA ASN A 109 15.00 11.16 2.03
C ASN A 109 15.27 12.11 3.20
N SER A 110 14.41 13.11 3.43
CA SER A 110 14.52 14.01 4.59
C SER A 110 14.19 13.33 5.92
N LEU A 111 13.33 12.30 5.91
CA LEU A 111 12.95 11.53 7.10
C LEU A 111 13.97 10.43 7.40
N CYS A 112 14.39 9.71 6.37
CA CYS A 112 15.45 8.71 6.45
C CYS A 112 16.12 8.54 5.09
N PRO A 113 17.46 8.71 4.98
CA PRO A 113 18.17 8.60 3.71
C PRO A 113 18.46 7.14 3.29
N ASP A 114 18.04 6.15 4.07
CA ASP A 114 18.18 4.73 3.73
C ASP A 114 17.19 4.30 2.62
N PHE A 115 17.34 3.06 2.15
CA PHE A 115 16.52 2.52 1.07
C PHE A 115 15.06 2.29 1.52
N TRP A 116 14.12 2.82 0.73
CA TRP A 116 12.69 2.65 0.94
C TRP A 116 12.11 1.55 0.05
N THR A 117 11.56 0.49 0.65
CA THR A 117 10.74 -0.47 -0.08
C THR A 117 9.43 0.19 -0.53
N ARG A 118 8.87 -0.32 -1.63
CA ARG A 118 7.58 0.13 -2.18
C ARG A 118 6.59 -1.00 -2.03
N GLU A 119 5.52 -0.75 -1.30
CA GLU A 119 4.62 -1.81 -0.86
C GLU A 119 3.17 -1.42 -1.04
N LEU A 120 2.34 -2.44 -1.27
CA LEU A 120 0.91 -2.28 -1.43
C LEU A 120 0.18 -3.34 -0.61
N VAL A 121 -0.65 -2.88 0.31
CA VAL A 121 -1.60 -3.75 1.02
C VAL A 121 -2.91 -3.78 0.26
N VAL A 122 -3.40 -4.97 -0.08
CA VAL A 122 -4.67 -5.15 -0.78
C VAL A 122 -5.64 -6.03 -0.01
N GLY A 123 -6.93 -5.71 -0.14
CA GLY A 123 -8.02 -6.61 0.23
C GLY A 123 -8.33 -7.62 -0.88
N THR A 124 -9.63 -7.80 -1.15
CA THR A 124 -10.09 -8.49 -2.36
C THR A 124 -9.78 -7.63 -3.59
N VAL A 125 -9.33 -8.25 -4.68
CA VAL A 125 -9.12 -7.55 -5.96
C VAL A 125 -9.98 -8.19 -7.05
N LYS A 126 -10.36 -7.39 -8.06
CA LYS A 126 -11.18 -7.90 -9.17
C LYS A 126 -10.34 -8.66 -10.20
N HIS A 127 -9.08 -8.27 -10.38
CA HIS A 127 -8.19 -8.77 -11.41
C HIS A 127 -6.85 -9.20 -10.80
N GLU A 128 -6.75 -10.47 -10.40
CA GLU A 128 -5.56 -11.05 -9.76
C GLU A 128 -4.29 -10.89 -10.60
N GLN A 129 -4.39 -11.03 -11.93
CA GLN A 129 -3.27 -10.84 -12.86
C GLN A 129 -2.61 -9.46 -12.77
N GLU A 130 -3.31 -8.43 -12.31
CA GLU A 130 -2.73 -7.09 -12.12
C GLU A 130 -1.68 -7.08 -11.00
N LEU A 131 -1.86 -7.94 -9.98
CA LEU A 131 -0.90 -8.06 -8.88
C LEU A 131 0.42 -8.66 -9.34
N ASP A 132 0.42 -9.53 -10.34
CA ASP A 132 1.64 -10.10 -10.90
C ASP A 132 2.47 -9.01 -11.59
N VAL A 133 1.81 -8.16 -12.39
CA VAL A 133 2.46 -7.01 -13.05
C VAL A 133 2.98 -6.00 -12.02
N LEU A 134 2.25 -5.77 -10.92
CA LEU A 134 2.72 -4.91 -9.81
C LEU A 134 3.97 -5.49 -9.13
N ARG A 135 4.03 -6.81 -8.91
CA ARG A 135 5.22 -7.48 -8.36
C ARG A 135 6.41 -7.36 -9.31
N GLU A 136 6.20 -7.57 -10.60
CA GLU A 136 7.23 -7.41 -11.64
C GLU A 136 7.77 -5.97 -11.68
N ALA A 137 6.93 -4.96 -11.39
CA ALA A 137 7.34 -3.57 -11.25
C ALA A 137 8.11 -3.25 -9.94
N GLY A 138 8.37 -4.26 -9.11
CA GLY A 138 9.11 -4.15 -7.86
C GLY A 138 8.28 -3.59 -6.70
N ILE A 139 6.99 -3.93 -6.66
CA ILE A 139 6.09 -3.65 -5.53
C ILE A 139 5.88 -4.91 -4.69
N THR A 140 6.17 -4.82 -3.40
CA THR A 140 5.82 -5.90 -2.46
C THR A 140 4.33 -5.88 -2.18
N ILE A 141 3.64 -6.99 -2.42
CA ILE A 141 2.19 -7.10 -2.20
C ILE A 141 1.90 -7.84 -0.90
N HIS A 142 1.14 -7.21 -0.02
CA HIS A 142 0.60 -7.83 1.19
C HIS A 142 -0.92 -8.00 1.07
N ARG A 143 -1.45 -9.15 1.45
CA ARG A 143 -2.90 -9.30 1.62
C ARG A 143 -3.29 -8.90 3.02
N LEU A 144 -4.34 -8.09 3.14
CA LEU A 144 -4.88 -7.71 4.44
C LEU A 144 -5.28 -8.93 5.27
N ARG A 145 -5.83 -9.97 4.62
CA ARG A 145 -6.17 -11.23 5.30
C ARG A 145 -4.95 -11.86 5.98
N ASP A 146 -3.82 -11.88 5.30
CA ASP A 146 -2.61 -12.53 5.80
C ASP A 146 -1.99 -11.71 6.95
N ILE A 147 -2.04 -10.37 6.84
CA ILE A 147 -1.70 -9.45 7.95
C ILE A 147 -2.57 -9.72 9.18
N LEU A 148 -3.90 -9.80 9.01
CA LEU A 148 -4.81 -10.06 10.11
C LEU A 148 -4.54 -11.42 10.77
N SER A 149 -4.29 -12.47 9.97
CA SER A 149 -3.91 -13.79 10.48
C SER A 149 -2.63 -13.74 11.32
N GLU A 150 -1.59 -13.04 10.85
CA GLU A 150 -0.33 -12.85 11.60
C GLU A 150 -0.55 -12.19 12.96
N MET A 151 -1.38 -11.13 12.99
CA MET A 151 -1.70 -10.39 14.21
C MET A 151 -2.53 -11.23 15.20
N VAL A 152 -3.46 -12.06 14.72
CA VAL A 152 -4.25 -12.99 15.55
C VAL A 152 -3.38 -14.08 16.16
N GLU A 153 -2.46 -14.63 15.38
CA GLU A 153 -1.53 -15.67 15.80
C GLU A 153 -0.41 -15.14 16.73
N ARG A 154 -0.39 -13.82 16.99
CA ARG A 154 0.58 -13.12 17.85
C ARG A 154 2.04 -13.39 17.45
N ARG A 155 2.30 -13.47 16.14
CA ARG A 155 3.65 -13.64 15.58
C ARG A 155 4.46 -12.33 15.54
N THR A 156 3.98 -11.30 16.23
CA THR A 156 4.55 -9.95 16.22
C THR A 156 5.48 -9.70 17.41
N VAL A 157 6.38 -8.73 17.28
CA VAL A 157 7.38 -8.39 18.31
C VAL A 157 6.74 -7.87 19.60
N VAL A 158 5.73 -7.02 19.49
CA VAL A 158 4.92 -6.54 20.62
C VAL A 158 3.46 -6.96 20.46
N LYS A 159 2.74 -7.02 21.59
CA LYS A 159 1.38 -7.57 21.64
C LYS A 159 0.30 -6.62 21.12
N ALA A 160 0.49 -5.31 21.28
CA ALA A 160 -0.48 -4.26 20.95
C ALA A 160 0.24 -2.91 20.82
N ALA A 161 -0.31 -2.01 20.02
CA ALA A 161 0.06 -0.60 19.92
C ALA A 161 -1.19 0.29 19.81
N ALA A 162 -1.08 1.47 19.22
CA ALA A 162 -2.11 2.51 19.24
C ALA A 162 -3.42 2.13 18.50
N GLY A 163 -3.39 1.18 17.56
CA GLY A 163 -4.56 0.73 16.81
C GLY A 163 -5.18 -0.57 17.33
N ALA A 164 -4.76 -1.03 18.52
CA ALA A 164 -5.21 -2.30 19.09
C ALA A 164 -6.72 -2.37 19.31
N ASP A 165 -7.34 -1.25 19.72
CA ASP A 165 -8.79 -1.20 19.97
C ASP A 165 -9.60 -1.53 18.71
N LEU A 166 -9.23 -0.97 17.55
CA LEU A 166 -9.90 -1.27 16.28
C LEU A 166 -9.72 -2.73 15.88
N PHE A 167 -8.50 -3.26 16.03
CA PHE A 167 -8.22 -4.66 15.75
C PHE A 167 -9.05 -5.58 16.67
N ASP A 168 -9.13 -5.28 17.96
CA ASP A 168 -9.91 -6.05 18.92
C ASP A 168 -11.42 -5.98 18.61
N LEU A 169 -11.93 -4.81 18.20
CA LEU A 169 -13.31 -4.66 17.71
C LEU A 169 -13.60 -5.56 16.50
N MET A 170 -12.66 -5.71 15.57
CA MET A 170 -12.82 -6.62 14.42
C MET A 170 -12.91 -8.09 14.84
N LEU A 171 -12.32 -8.45 15.98
CA LEU A 171 -12.33 -9.81 16.54
C LEU A 171 -13.53 -10.12 17.44
N LEU A 172 -14.38 -9.13 17.75
CA LEU A 172 -15.55 -9.34 18.62
C LEU A 172 -16.61 -10.29 18.04
N ARG A 173 -16.54 -10.64 16.75
CA ARG A 173 -17.35 -11.73 16.18
C ARG A 173 -16.71 -13.08 16.49
N LYS A 174 -16.98 -13.58 17.70
CA LYS A 174 -16.97 -15.03 17.98
C LYS A 174 -18.36 -15.61 17.72
#